data_AF-A0A1D9H8A5-F1
#
_entry.id   AF-A0A1D9H8A5-F1
#
_cell.length_a   1.000
_cell.length_b   1.000
_cell.length_c   1.000
_cell.angle_alpha   90.00
_cell.angle_beta   90.00
_cell.angle_gamma   90.00
#
_symmetry.space_group_name_H-M   'P 1'
#
loop_
_entity.id
_entity.type
_entity.pdbx_description
1 polymer ?
#
loop_
_entity_poly.entity_id
_entity_poly.type
_entity_poly.pdbx_seq_one_letter_code
_entity_poly.pdbx_strand_id
1 'polypeptide(L)'
;MENVEGGFGRPSNLHDTVEALRVLEVCGCGVEEKTANFVRRVAVAGFGFRLTETSLSPCLETTCAGIACSISLGIPIDYALDAIDFILACQTGHGGFAFRPGGLPDLAWTHLALETIYDWLNAQAAP
;
A
#
# COMPACT_ATOMS: atom_id res chain seq x y z
N MET A 1 -2.61 16.84 -8.07
CA MET A 1 -4.04 16.84 -8.42
C MET A 1 -4.44 15.42 -8.75
N GLU A 2 -5.65 15.03 -8.40
CA GLU A 2 -6.21 13.72 -8.71
C GLU A 2 -6.39 13.57 -10.23
N ASN A 3 -6.07 12.40 -10.76
CA ASN A 3 -6.20 12.12 -12.19
C ASN A 3 -7.64 11.74 -12.57
N VAL A 4 -7.96 11.80 -13.87
CA VAL A 4 -9.30 11.51 -14.42
C VAL A 4 -9.77 10.09 -14.07
N GLU A 5 -8.87 9.10 -14.16
CA GLU A 5 -9.13 7.71 -13.79
C GLU A 5 -8.92 7.42 -12.29
N GLY A 6 -8.68 8.47 -11.50
CA GLY A 6 -8.32 8.39 -10.08
C GLY A 6 -6.84 8.15 -9.81
N GLY A 7 -6.50 8.24 -8.53
CA GLY A 7 -5.12 8.19 -8.06
C GLY A 7 -4.34 9.46 -8.39
N PHE A 8 -3.08 9.49 -7.95
CA PHE A 8 -2.16 10.61 -8.11
C PHE A 8 -0.85 10.15 -8.75
N GLY A 9 -0.12 11.08 -9.36
CA GLY A 9 1.14 10.82 -10.07
C GLY A 9 1.04 10.92 -11.59
N ARG A 10 2.16 10.67 -12.30
CA ARG A 10 2.21 10.66 -13.77
C ARG A 10 3.02 9.47 -14.30
N PRO A 11 2.38 8.33 -14.64
CA PRO A 11 0.95 8.02 -14.51
C PRO A 11 0.51 7.82 -13.05
N SER A 12 -0.79 7.65 -12.80
CA SER A 12 -1.31 7.31 -11.46
C SER A 12 -0.56 6.11 -10.88
N ASN A 13 -0.06 6.23 -9.65
CA ASN A 13 0.67 5.17 -8.97
C ASN A 13 0.40 5.18 -7.45
N LEU A 14 0.58 4.04 -6.78
CA LEU A 14 0.29 3.90 -5.35
C LEU A 14 1.17 4.78 -4.45
N HIS A 15 2.43 5.00 -4.80
CA HIS A 15 3.33 5.79 -3.96
C HIS A 15 2.89 7.26 -3.92
N ASP A 16 2.65 7.87 -5.08
CA ASP A 16 2.13 9.24 -5.15
C ASP A 16 0.71 9.34 -4.57
N THR A 17 -0.09 8.28 -4.71
CA THR A 17 -1.46 8.24 -4.18
C THR A 17 -1.48 8.21 -2.65
N VAL A 18 -0.67 7.37 -2.00
CA VAL A 18 -0.65 7.32 -0.52
C VAL A 18 -0.14 8.64 0.07
N GLU A 19 0.87 9.27 -0.54
CA GLU A 19 1.37 10.57 -0.10
C GLU A 19 0.33 11.67 -0.31
N ALA A 20 -0.38 11.66 -1.43
CA ALA A 20 -1.47 12.60 -1.66
C ALA A 20 -2.59 12.43 -0.63
N LEU A 21 -2.98 11.19 -0.31
CA LEU A 21 -4.01 10.91 0.70
C LEU A 21 -3.59 11.43 2.09
N ARG A 22 -2.33 11.18 2.51
CA ARG A 22 -1.79 11.70 3.76
C ARG A 22 -1.85 13.23 3.84
N VAL A 23 -1.44 13.91 2.77
CA VAL A 23 -1.51 15.38 2.71
C VAL A 23 -2.95 15.89 2.75
N LEU A 24 -3.85 15.23 2.02
CA LEU A 24 -5.26 15.62 1.97
C LEU A 24 -5.97 15.40 3.31
N GLU A 25 -5.67 14.30 4.01
CA GLU A 25 -6.17 14.02 5.35
C GLU A 25 -5.77 15.12 6.34
N VAL A 26 -4.50 15.53 6.36
CA VAL A 26 -4.01 16.65 7.19
C VAL A 26 -4.72 17.96 6.84
N CYS A 27 -5.06 18.17 5.57
CA CYS A 27 -5.83 19.32 5.11
C CYS A 27 -7.34 19.22 5.37
N GLY A 28 -7.84 18.10 5.89
CA GLY A 28 -9.28 17.83 6.04
C GLY A 28 -10.03 17.74 4.69
N CYS A 29 -9.32 17.37 3.62
CA CYS A 29 -9.86 17.25 2.27
C CYS A 29 -10.09 15.78 1.93
N GLY A 30 -11.22 15.50 1.27
CA GLY A 30 -11.51 14.17 0.70
C GLY A 30 -10.99 14.03 -0.73
N VAL A 31 -11.05 12.80 -1.23
CA VAL A 31 -10.90 12.48 -2.66
C VAL A 31 -12.22 11.98 -3.24
N GLU A 32 -12.31 11.98 -4.56
CA GLU A 32 -13.45 11.38 -5.25
C GLU A 32 -13.37 9.83 -5.24
N GLU A 33 -14.51 9.18 -5.51
CA GLU A 33 -14.62 7.71 -5.58
C GLU A 33 -13.67 7.07 -6.62
N LYS A 34 -13.29 7.83 -7.65
CA LYS A 34 -12.35 7.37 -8.67
C LYS A 34 -11.00 6.96 -8.09
N THR A 35 -10.52 7.58 -7.01
CA THR A 35 -9.29 7.15 -6.34
C THR A 35 -9.44 5.79 -5.66
N ALA A 36 -10.59 5.50 -5.03
CA ALA A 36 -10.87 4.16 -4.52
C ALA A 36 -10.92 3.12 -5.65
N ASN A 37 -11.52 3.48 -6.79
CA ASN A 37 -11.54 2.61 -7.96
C ASN A 37 -10.13 2.35 -8.53
N PHE A 38 -9.26 3.35 -8.54
CA PHE A 38 -7.85 3.17 -8.90
C PHE A 38 -7.17 2.15 -7.98
N VAL A 39 -7.29 2.30 -6.66
CA VAL A 39 -6.69 1.37 -5.68
C VAL A 39 -7.17 -0.07 -5.91
N ARG A 40 -8.47 -0.28 -6.15
CA ARG A 40 -9.03 -1.61 -6.50
C ARG A 40 -8.46 -2.17 -7.80
N ARG A 41 -8.29 -1.35 -8.84
CA ARG A 41 -7.73 -1.80 -10.13
C ARG A 41 -6.26 -2.22 -10.04
N VAL A 42 -5.52 -1.69 -9.06
CA VAL A 42 -4.12 -2.06 -8.82
C VAL A 42 -3.95 -3.12 -7.73
N ALA A 43 -5.03 -3.60 -7.12
CA ALA A 43 -5.01 -4.81 -6.31
C ALA A 43 -4.84 -6.05 -7.20
N VAL A 44 -4.03 -7.01 -6.76
CA VAL A 44 -3.69 -8.22 -7.52
C VAL A 44 -3.37 -9.39 -6.59
N ALA A 45 -3.81 -10.58 -6.99
CA ALA A 45 -3.50 -11.81 -6.27
C ALA A 45 -1.99 -12.09 -6.22
N GLY A 46 -1.54 -12.74 -5.15
CA GLY A 46 -0.18 -13.24 -4.94
C GLY A 46 0.75 -12.30 -4.17
N PHE A 47 0.60 -10.98 -4.31
CA PHE A 47 1.41 -10.00 -3.55
C PHE A 47 0.65 -8.73 -3.13
N GLY A 48 -0.67 -8.75 -3.26
CA GLY A 48 -1.57 -7.69 -2.81
C GLY A 48 -1.75 -6.57 -3.83
N PHE A 49 -0.67 -5.88 -4.20
CA PHE A 49 -0.76 -4.66 -4.99
C PHE A 49 0.38 -4.46 -5.99
N ARG A 50 0.05 -3.87 -7.13
CA ARG A 50 1.00 -3.37 -8.14
C ARG A 50 1.06 -1.84 -8.10
N LEU A 51 2.20 -1.25 -8.44
CA LEU A 51 2.43 0.20 -8.35
C LEU A 51 1.51 0.98 -9.29
N THR A 52 1.38 0.50 -10.53
CA THR A 52 0.50 1.00 -11.59
C THR A 52 -0.27 -0.17 -12.20
N GLU A 53 -1.30 0.12 -13.00
CA GLU A 53 -2.10 -0.90 -13.71
C GLU A 53 -1.29 -1.78 -14.69
N THR A 54 -0.06 -1.38 -15.05
CA THR A 54 0.81 -2.12 -15.97
C THR A 54 2.06 -2.71 -15.31
N SER A 55 2.34 -2.33 -14.06
CA SER A 55 3.50 -2.85 -13.32
C SER A 55 3.22 -4.26 -12.78
N LEU A 56 4.26 -5.10 -12.77
CA LEU A 56 4.21 -6.48 -12.24
C LEU A 56 5.38 -6.83 -11.32
N SER A 57 6.23 -5.86 -10.97
CA SER A 57 7.34 -6.09 -10.05
C SER A 57 6.90 -5.75 -8.63
N PRO A 58 6.62 -6.74 -7.78
CA PRO A 58 6.25 -6.47 -6.40
C PRO A 58 7.45 -5.97 -5.60
N CYS A 59 7.18 -5.06 -4.68
CA CYS A 59 8.11 -4.67 -3.63
C CYS A 59 7.35 -4.26 -2.38
N LEU A 60 8.05 -4.32 -1.24
CA LEU A 60 7.48 -4.04 0.07
C LEU A 60 6.75 -2.70 0.09
N GLU A 61 7.39 -1.66 -0.45
CA GLU A 61 6.87 -0.30 -0.48
C GLU A 61 5.52 -0.20 -1.19
N THR A 62 5.41 -0.82 -2.37
CA THR A 62 4.17 -0.82 -3.17
C THR A 62 3.04 -1.57 -2.46
N THR A 63 3.33 -2.74 -1.88
CA THR A 63 2.32 -3.52 -1.14
C THR A 63 1.85 -2.74 0.10
N CYS A 64 2.77 -2.11 0.83
CA CYS A 64 2.44 -1.28 1.98
C CYS A 64 1.60 -0.05 1.59
N ALA A 65 1.97 0.63 0.50
CA ALA A 65 1.22 1.78 -0.02
C ALA A 65 -0.22 1.40 -0.40
N GLY A 66 -0.44 0.21 -0.97
CA GLY A 66 -1.78 -0.29 -1.28
C GLY A 66 -2.66 -0.49 -0.04
N ILE A 67 -2.11 -1.14 1.00
CA ILE A 67 -2.79 -1.31 2.30
C ILE A 67 -3.12 0.06 2.91
N ALA A 68 -2.14 0.96 2.97
CA ALA A 68 -2.32 2.29 3.54
C ALA A 68 -3.36 3.13 2.78
N CYS A 69 -3.38 3.05 1.44
CA CYS A 69 -4.43 3.67 0.63
C CYS A 69 -5.81 3.12 0.97
N SER A 70 -5.96 1.79 1.05
CA SER A 70 -7.24 1.16 1.39
C SER A 70 -7.74 1.58 2.77
N ILE A 71 -6.87 1.62 3.77
CA ILE A 71 -7.20 2.08 5.12
C ILE A 71 -7.62 3.55 5.11
N SER A 72 -6.83 4.43 4.48
CA SER A 72 -7.09 5.87 4.41
C SER A 72 -8.42 6.18 3.71
N LEU A 73 -8.80 5.37 2.72
CA LEU A 73 -10.04 5.52 1.96
C LEU A 73 -11.25 4.82 2.63
N GLY A 74 -11.03 4.07 3.72
CA GLY A 74 -12.07 3.28 4.37
C GLY A 74 -12.67 2.19 3.46
N ILE A 75 -11.87 1.62 2.56
CA ILE A 75 -12.30 0.55 1.65
C ILE A 75 -11.70 -0.80 2.04
N PRO A 76 -12.33 -1.93 1.66
CA PRO A 76 -11.73 -3.24 1.84
C PRO A 76 -10.35 -3.35 1.17
N ILE A 77 -9.45 -4.10 1.80
CA ILE A 77 -8.15 -4.45 1.23
C ILE A 77 -8.35 -5.73 0.42
N ASP A 78 -8.52 -5.59 -0.89
CA ASP A 78 -8.56 -6.73 -1.81
C ASP A 78 -7.23 -7.51 -1.72
N TYR A 79 -7.30 -8.84 -1.66
CA TYR A 79 -6.12 -9.71 -1.48
C TYR A 79 -5.29 -9.41 -0.21
N ALA A 80 -5.94 -9.00 0.88
CA ALA A 80 -5.26 -8.64 2.14
C ALA A 80 -4.26 -9.70 2.65
N LEU A 81 -4.63 -10.98 2.62
CA LEU A 81 -3.76 -12.05 3.08
C LEU A 81 -2.51 -12.19 2.19
N ASP A 82 -2.67 -12.13 0.87
CA ASP A 82 -1.54 -12.15 -0.06
C ASP A 82 -0.59 -10.95 0.16
N ALA A 83 -1.15 -9.77 0.46
CA ALA A 83 -0.39 -8.57 0.77
C ALA A 83 0.45 -8.75 2.05
N ILE A 84 -0.17 -9.25 3.12
CA ILE A 84 0.50 -9.50 4.41
C ILE A 84 1.54 -10.62 4.28
N ASP A 85 1.20 -11.72 3.60
CA ASP A 85 2.14 -12.82 3.34
C ASP A 85 3.37 -12.34 2.56
N PHE A 86 3.18 -11.47 1.57
CA PHE A 86 4.29 -10.87 0.84
C PHE A 86 5.15 -9.94 1.71
N ILE A 87 4.54 -9.10 2.55
CA ILE A 87 5.26 -8.25 3.51
C ILE A 87 6.08 -9.14 4.47
N LEU A 88 5.49 -10.19 5.02
CA LEU A 88 6.18 -11.14 5.91
C LEU A 88 7.31 -11.90 5.19
N ALA A 89 7.15 -12.24 3.92
CA ALA A 89 8.21 -12.83 3.10
C ALA A 89 9.40 -11.87 2.87
N CYS A 90 9.22 -10.57 3.06
CA CYS A 90 10.31 -9.59 3.06
C CYS A 90 11.09 -9.55 4.37
N GLN A 91 10.64 -10.23 5.44
CA GLN A 91 11.37 -10.35 6.68
C GLN A 91 12.61 -11.25 6.50
N THR A 92 13.74 -10.80 7.04
CA THR A 92 15.01 -11.51 6.99
C THR A 92 15.23 -12.34 8.25
N GLY A 93 16.15 -13.31 8.20
CA GLY A 93 16.44 -14.20 9.35
C GLY A 93 16.95 -13.51 10.62
N HIS A 94 17.27 -12.22 10.56
CA HIS A 94 17.65 -11.38 11.70
C HIS A 94 16.53 -10.43 12.17
N GLY A 95 15.32 -10.56 11.62
CA GLY A 95 14.11 -9.85 12.05
C GLY A 95 13.79 -8.57 11.26
N GLY A 96 14.79 -7.91 10.65
CA GLY A 96 14.57 -6.72 9.80
C GLY A 96 13.93 -7.05 8.46
N PHE A 97 13.31 -6.07 7.80
CA PHE A 97 12.65 -6.23 6.50
C PHE A 97 13.48 -5.64 5.36
N ALA A 98 13.40 -6.28 4.20
CA ALA A 98 14.04 -5.88 2.97
C ALA A 98 13.03 -5.34 1.95
N PHE A 99 13.54 -4.72 0.87
CA PHE A 99 12.69 -4.22 -0.22
C PHE A 99 11.86 -5.33 -0.92
N ARG A 100 12.39 -6.56 -0.95
CA ARG A 100 11.77 -7.77 -1.53
C ARG A 100 12.27 -9.01 -0.79
N PRO A 101 11.59 -10.17 -0.92
CA PRO A 101 12.09 -11.43 -0.37
C PRO A 101 13.52 -11.74 -0.82
N GLY A 102 14.38 -12.13 0.13
CA GLY A 102 15.80 -12.41 -0.12
C GLY A 102 16.71 -11.18 -0.28
N GLY A 103 16.17 -9.96 -0.17
CA GLY A 103 16.96 -8.73 -0.18
C GLY A 103 17.71 -8.46 1.12
N LEU A 104 18.50 -7.39 1.14
CA LEU A 104 19.15 -6.89 2.35
C LEU A 104 18.17 -6.05 3.18
N PRO A 105 18.13 -6.23 4.51
CA PRO A 105 17.24 -5.45 5.34
C PRO A 105 17.73 -4.01 5.48
N ASP A 106 16.80 -3.08 5.59
CA ASP A 106 17.07 -1.67 5.87
C ASP A 106 16.10 -1.15 6.95
N LEU A 107 16.50 -0.09 7.66
CA LEU A 107 15.68 0.50 8.72
C LEU A 107 14.36 1.07 8.17
N ALA A 108 14.38 1.71 7.00
CA ALA A 108 13.18 2.30 6.39
C ALA A 108 12.17 1.21 6.03
N TRP A 109 12.64 0.10 5.44
CA TRP A 109 11.79 -1.05 5.12
C TRP A 109 11.25 -1.74 6.37
N THR A 110 12.09 -1.88 7.39
CA THR A 110 11.67 -2.45 8.68
C THR A 110 10.58 -1.62 9.33
N HIS A 111 10.75 -0.29 9.37
CA HIS A 111 9.74 0.62 9.90
C HIS A 111 8.43 0.51 9.12
N LEU A 112 8.50 0.65 7.78
CA LEU A 112 7.33 0.65 6.91
C LEU A 112 6.52 -0.66 7.03
N ALA A 113 7.20 -1.81 7.06
CA ALA A 113 6.54 -3.10 7.22
C ALA A 113 5.80 -3.22 8.56
N LEU A 114 6.47 -2.86 9.66
CA LEU A 114 5.89 -2.97 11.00
C LEU A 114 4.72 -2.01 11.21
N GLU A 115 4.85 -0.77 10.76
CA GLU A 115 3.79 0.23 10.78
C GLU A 115 2.57 -0.26 9.98
N THR A 116 2.79 -0.75 8.77
CA THR A 116 1.70 -1.26 7.92
C THR A 116 0.99 -2.46 8.55
N ILE A 117 1.73 -3.41 9.13
CA ILE A 117 1.14 -4.57 9.82
C ILE A 117 0.33 -4.11 11.04
N TYR A 118 0.86 -3.16 11.82
CA TYR A 118 0.18 -2.61 12.98
C TYR A 118 -1.14 -1.93 12.59
N ASP A 119 -1.12 -1.09 11.56
CA ASP A 119 -2.31 -0.40 11.05
C ASP A 119 -3.35 -1.39 10.51
N TRP A 120 -2.90 -2.41 9.76
CA TRP A 120 -3.78 -3.48 9.27
C TRP A 120 -4.44 -4.27 10.40
N LEU A 121 -3.72 -4.57 11.48
CA LEU A 121 -4.28 -5.24 12.66
C LEU A 121 -5.34 -4.38 13.35
N ASN A 122 -5.08 -3.07 13.50
CA ASN A 122 -6.01 -2.14 14.12
C ASN A 122 -7.25 -1.89 13.25
N ALA A 123 -7.10 -1.81 11.94
CA ALA A 123 -8.21 -1.64 11.00
C ALA A 123 -9.20 -2.82 11.04
N GLN A 124 -8.73 -4.03 11.35
CA GLN A 124 -9.58 -5.21 11.53
C GLN A 124 -10.28 -5.28 12.90
N ALA A 125 -9.77 -4.55 13.89
CA ALA A 125 -10.32 -4.53 15.25
C ALA A 125 -11.44 -3.48 15.42
N ALA A 126 -11.70 -2.65 14.41
CA ALA A 126 -12.78 -1.67 14.44
C ALA A 126 -14.15 -2.38 14.37
N PRO A 127 -15.11 -2.05 15.27
CA PRO A 127 -16.42 -2.70 15.37
C PRO A 127 -17.36 -2.42 14.20
#